data_AF-A0A3D1V7K6-F1
#
_entry.id   AF-A0A3D1V7K6-F1
#
_cell.length_a   1.000
_cell.length_b   1.000
_cell.length_c   1.000
_cell.angle_alpha   90.00
_cell.angle_beta   90.00
_cell.angle_gamma   90.00
#
_symmetry.space_group_name_H-M   'P 1'
#
loop_
_entity.id
_entity.type
_entity.pdbx_description
1 polymer ?
#
loop_
_entity_poly.entity_id
_entity_poly.type
_entity_poly.pdbx_seq_one_letter_code
_entity_poly.pdbx_strand_id
1 'polypeptide(L)'
;MRQARTCYDHLAGVLGVRLMDELLRRGWLEVNRDDGRRVHYQLTDAGRQALAARDVDVEAAEAAHRMHAYGCTDWTERRPHLGGALGAAILAALSDADIIARTPGDRTVAVAGSLDAWLAG
;
A
#
# COMPACT_ATOMS: atom_id res chain seq x y z
N MET A 1 -0.84 -20.00 6.79
CA MET A 1 -1.53 -18.71 6.60
C MET A 1 -0.68 -17.87 5.66
N ARG A 2 -1.23 -17.36 4.55
CA ARG A 2 -0.45 -16.61 3.55
C ARG A 2 -0.24 -15.18 4.05
N GLN A 3 0.97 -14.86 4.53
CA GLN A 3 1.28 -13.58 5.19
C GLN A 3 1.17 -12.35 4.27
N ALA A 4 1.60 -12.46 3.02
CA ALA A 4 1.57 -11.38 2.05
C ALA A 4 1.24 -11.90 0.65
N ARG A 5 0.52 -11.11 -0.13
CA ARG A 5 0.21 -11.41 -1.53
C ARG A 5 -0.06 -10.11 -2.31
N THR A 6 -0.21 -10.19 -3.61
CA THR A 6 -0.75 -9.10 -4.43
C THR A 6 -2.25 -9.28 -4.68
N CYS A 7 -2.98 -8.17 -4.59
CA CYS A 7 -4.28 -8.01 -5.22
C CYS A 7 -4.04 -7.14 -6.46
N TYR A 8 -4.03 -7.75 -7.65
CA TYR A 8 -3.55 -7.09 -8.87
C TYR A 8 -2.11 -6.56 -8.72
N ASP A 9 -1.97 -5.23 -8.63
CA ASP A 9 -0.73 -4.48 -8.61
C ASP A 9 -0.39 -3.90 -7.23
N HIS A 10 -1.12 -4.25 -6.18
CA HIS A 10 -0.92 -3.70 -4.83
C HIS A 10 -0.89 -4.79 -3.75
N LEU A 11 -0.29 -4.46 -2.60
CA LEU A 11 -0.05 -5.40 -1.50
C LEU A 11 -1.35 -5.72 -0.74
N ALA A 12 -1.57 -7.01 -0.48
CA ALA A 12 -2.74 -7.56 0.18
C ALA A 12 -2.35 -8.66 1.18
N GLY A 13 -3.34 -9.27 1.83
CA GLY A 13 -3.13 -10.17 2.97
C GLY A 13 -2.74 -9.41 4.23
N VAL A 14 -2.30 -10.17 5.25
CA VAL A 14 -1.97 -9.63 6.58
C VAL A 14 -1.01 -8.45 6.48
N LEU A 15 0.03 -8.53 5.63
CA LEU A 15 0.98 -7.43 5.45
C LEU A 15 0.36 -6.20 4.79
N GLY A 16 -0.50 -6.38 3.78
CA GLY A 16 -1.17 -5.26 3.10
C GLY A 16 -2.18 -4.53 3.99
N VAL A 17 -2.91 -5.29 4.82
CA VAL A 17 -3.82 -4.72 5.83
C VAL A 17 -3.03 -3.98 6.91
N ARG A 18 -1.94 -4.58 7.41
CA ARG A 18 -1.08 -3.94 8.42
C ARG A 18 -0.45 -2.65 7.90
N LEU A 19 0.03 -2.64 6.67
CA LEU A 19 0.54 -1.43 6.02
C LEU A 19 -0.54 -0.35 5.98
N MET A 20 -1.75 -0.68 5.53
CA MET A 20 -2.87 0.26 5.49
C MET A 20 -3.16 0.87 6.86
N ASP A 21 -3.22 0.04 7.91
CA ASP A 21 -3.43 0.50 9.28
C ASP A 21 -2.37 1.49 9.74
N GLU A 22 -1.11 1.22 9.41
CA GLU A 22 0.00 2.03 9.84
C GLU A 22 0.07 3.37 9.09
N LEU A 23 -0.27 3.39 7.80
CA LEU A 23 -0.41 4.63 7.02
C LEU A 23 -1.48 5.55 7.62
N LEU A 24 -2.62 4.98 8.04
CA LEU A 24 -3.69 5.73 8.72
C LEU A 24 -3.26 6.18 10.12
N ARG A 25 -2.65 5.28 10.91
CA ARG A 25 -2.21 5.58 12.29
C ARG A 25 -1.18 6.70 12.33
N ARG A 26 -0.34 6.80 11.31
CA ARG A 26 0.66 7.87 11.16
C ARG A 26 0.11 9.16 10.58
N GLY A 27 -1.15 9.18 10.15
CA GLY A 27 -1.75 10.33 9.45
C GLY A 27 -1.15 10.58 8.07
N TRP A 28 -0.54 9.57 7.45
CA TRP A 28 -0.03 9.67 6.08
C TRP A 28 -1.17 9.55 5.07
N LEU A 29 -2.17 8.74 5.41
CA LEU A 29 -3.44 8.70 4.71
C LEU A 29 -4.55 9.18 5.64
N GLU A 30 -5.54 9.80 5.05
CA GLU A 30 -6.80 10.13 5.71
C GLU A 30 -8.00 9.70 4.84
N VAL A 31 -9.14 9.48 5.48
CA VAL A 31 -10.39 9.19 4.78
C VAL A 31 -10.82 10.47 4.05
N ASN A 32 -10.93 10.39 2.73
CA ASN A 32 -11.42 11.50 1.90
C ASN A 32 -12.95 11.41 1.73
N ARG A 33 -13.44 10.26 1.25
CA ARG A 33 -14.87 10.01 1.05
C ARG A 33 -15.19 8.53 1.09
N ASP A 34 -16.43 8.21 1.47
CA ASP A 34 -17.01 6.88 1.30
C ASP A 34 -18.20 7.00 0.34
N ASP A 35 -18.13 6.30 -0.80
CA ASP A 35 -19.19 6.29 -1.81
C ASP A 35 -20.16 5.12 -1.67
N GLY A 36 -20.08 4.38 -0.56
CA GLY A 36 -20.88 3.18 -0.28
C GLY A 36 -20.41 1.93 -1.03
N ARG A 37 -19.47 2.05 -1.97
CA ARG A 37 -18.80 0.92 -2.63
C ARG A 37 -17.39 0.72 -2.11
N ARG A 38 -16.68 1.82 -1.84
CA ARG A 38 -15.34 1.83 -1.26
C ARG A 38 -15.06 3.12 -0.52
N VAL A 39 -14.21 3.02 0.49
CA VAL A 39 -13.57 4.18 1.11
C VAL A 39 -12.42 4.64 0.20
N HIS A 40 -12.40 5.93 -0.12
CA HIS A 40 -11.31 6.59 -0.83
C HIS A 40 -10.44 7.33 0.18
N TYR A 41 -9.14 7.27 -0.02
CA TYR A 41 -8.17 7.90 0.84
C TYR A 41 -7.47 9.04 0.12
N GLN A 42 -7.05 10.03 0.88
CA GLN A 42 -6.20 11.10 0.41
C GLN A 42 -4.84 11.00 1.08
N LEU A 43 -3.79 11.21 0.28
CA LEU A 43 -2.43 11.36 0.77
C LEU A 43 -2.29 12.75 1.38
N THR A 44 -1.85 12.79 2.64
CA THR A 44 -1.57 14.06 3.34
C THR A 44 -0.21 14.60 2.93
N ASP A 45 0.08 15.87 3.19
CA ASP A 45 1.41 16.43 2.93
C ASP A 45 2.51 15.70 3.71
N ALA A 46 2.22 15.31 4.96
CA ALA A 46 3.12 14.49 5.77
C ALA A 46 3.34 13.10 5.14
N GLY A 47 2.27 12.49 4.62
CA GLY A 47 2.34 11.22 3.89
C GLY A 47 3.16 11.34 2.62
N ARG A 48 2.98 12.40 1.82
CA ARG A 48 3.77 12.66 0.61
C ARG A 48 5.25 12.71 0.94
N GLN A 49 5.64 13.53 1.91
CA GLN A 49 7.05 13.68 2.31
C GLN A 49 7.63 12.35 2.81
N ALA A 50 6.88 11.63 3.66
CA ALA A 50 7.32 10.36 4.21
C ALA A 50 7.47 9.28 3.13
N LEU A 51 6.51 9.14 2.23
CA LEU A 51 6.58 8.13 1.16
C LEU A 51 7.68 8.48 0.14
N ALA A 52 7.84 9.75 -0.22
CA ALA A 52 8.93 10.18 -1.10
C ALA A 52 10.31 9.92 -0.47
N ALA A 53 10.47 10.12 0.84
CA ALA A 53 11.70 9.77 1.56
C ALA A 53 12.00 8.26 1.60
N ARG A 54 11.05 7.42 1.18
CA ARG A 54 11.15 5.96 1.08
C ARG A 54 11.14 5.49 -0.37
N ASP A 55 11.54 6.37 -1.28
CA ASP A 55 11.64 6.12 -2.72
C ASP A 55 10.32 5.70 -3.39
N VAL A 56 9.17 6.03 -2.78
CA VAL A 56 7.88 5.88 -3.44
C VAL A 56 7.72 7.01 -4.46
N ASP A 57 7.51 6.66 -5.72
CA ASP A 57 7.21 7.61 -6.78
C ASP A 57 5.76 8.16 -6.65
N VAL A 58 5.58 9.09 -5.71
CA VAL A 58 4.30 9.71 -5.39
C VAL A 58 3.80 10.54 -6.57
N GLU A 59 4.69 11.27 -7.25
CA GLU A 59 4.34 12.12 -8.38
C GLU A 59 3.77 11.30 -9.54
N ALA A 60 4.38 10.16 -9.88
CA ALA A 60 3.82 9.25 -10.88
C ALA A 60 2.50 8.63 -10.42
N ALA A 61 2.35 8.32 -9.13
CA ALA A 61 1.09 7.81 -8.58
C ALA A 61 -0.06 8.82 -8.66
N GLU A 62 0.23 10.11 -8.58
CA GLU A 62 -0.77 11.18 -8.70
C GLU A 62 -1.09 11.53 -10.15
N ALA A 63 -0.09 11.50 -11.03
CA ALA A 63 -0.28 11.70 -12.46
C ALA A 63 -1.01 10.53 -13.15
N ALA A 64 -1.13 9.37 -12.49
CA ALA A 64 -1.75 8.19 -13.07
C ALA A 64 -3.25 8.39 -13.37
N HIS A 65 -3.68 8.04 -14.58
CA HIS A 65 -5.08 8.11 -15.01
C HIS A 65 -5.96 6.96 -14.46
N ARG A 66 -5.95 6.78 -13.13
CA ARG A 66 -6.73 5.77 -12.41
C ARG A 66 -6.99 6.23 -10.96
N MET A 67 -7.76 5.46 -10.20
CA MET A 67 -7.97 5.77 -8.78
C MET A 67 -6.63 5.82 -8.03
N HIS A 68 -6.40 6.92 -7.32
CA HIS A 68 -5.14 7.18 -6.62
C HIS A 68 -4.98 6.28 -5.38
N ALA A 69 -5.89 6.37 -4.41
CA ALA A 69 -5.86 5.57 -3.18
C ALA A 69 -7.27 5.20 -2.74
N TYR A 70 -7.53 3.90 -2.54
CA TYR A 70 -8.83 3.40 -2.05
C TYR A 70 -8.66 2.12 -1.25
N GLY A 71 -9.67 1.82 -0.42
CA GLY A 71 -9.74 0.59 0.36
C GLY A 71 -10.17 -0.57 -0.52
N CYS A 72 -9.24 -1.44 -0.86
CA CYS A 72 -9.55 -2.69 -1.53
C CYS A 72 -9.82 -3.77 -0.49
N THR A 73 -11.00 -4.38 -0.56
CA THR A 73 -11.44 -5.36 0.43
C THR A 73 -10.69 -6.68 0.26
N ASP A 74 -9.95 -7.08 1.29
CA ASP A 74 -9.41 -8.42 1.39
C ASP A 74 -10.52 -9.40 1.76
N TRP A 75 -10.90 -10.31 0.87
CA TRP A 75 -11.94 -11.31 1.16
C TRP A 75 -11.55 -12.29 2.26
N THR A 76 -10.24 -12.48 2.50
CA THR A 76 -9.70 -13.38 3.53
C THR A 76 -9.63 -12.67 4.88
N GLU A 77 -9.05 -11.47 4.92
CA GLU A 77 -8.86 -10.71 6.17
C GLU A 77 -10.10 -9.89 6.57
N ARG A 78 -11.05 -9.67 5.64
CA ARG A 78 -12.23 -8.81 5.78
C ARG A 78 -11.93 -7.38 6.21
N ARG A 79 -10.74 -6.90 5.88
CA ARG A 79 -10.25 -5.55 6.18
C ARG A 79 -9.69 -4.91 4.90
N PRO A 80 -9.76 -3.57 4.76
CA PRO A 80 -9.23 -2.90 3.59
C PRO A 80 -7.69 -2.95 3.60
N HIS A 81 -7.10 -3.23 2.44
CA HIS A 81 -5.72 -2.88 2.13
C HIS A 81 -5.69 -1.74 1.11
N LEU A 82 -4.55 -1.08 0.97
CA LEU A 82 -4.40 0.03 0.03
C LEU A 82 -4.41 -0.49 -1.41
N GLY A 83 -5.35 0.01 -2.22
CA GLY A 83 -5.38 -0.16 -3.67
C GLY A 83 -5.23 1.16 -4.40
N GLY A 84 -5.07 1.08 -5.72
CA GLY A 84 -4.90 2.26 -6.59
C GLY A 84 -3.44 2.53 -6.95
N ALA A 85 -3.22 3.67 -7.60
CA ALA A 85 -1.90 4.10 -8.04
C ALA A 85 -0.88 4.17 -6.91
N LEU A 86 -1.28 4.69 -5.75
CA LEU A 86 -0.42 4.76 -4.58
C LEU A 86 -0.08 3.37 -4.02
N GLY A 87 -1.06 2.46 -3.98
CA GLY A 87 -0.82 1.08 -3.54
C GLY A 87 0.18 0.33 -4.42
N ALA A 88 0.18 0.62 -5.72
CA ALA A 88 1.15 0.04 -6.66
C ALA A 88 2.54 0.66 -6.52
N ALA A 89 2.62 1.98 -6.34
CA ALA A 89 3.89 2.67 -6.10
C ALA A 89 4.56 2.18 -4.81
N ILE A 90 3.79 1.99 -3.73
CA ILE A 90 4.34 1.44 -2.48
C ILE A 90 4.77 -0.03 -2.65
N LEU A 91 4.01 -0.84 -3.40
CA LEU A 91 4.43 -2.22 -3.68
C LEU A 91 5.78 -2.27 -4.41
N ALA A 92 6.00 -1.37 -5.37
CA ALA A 92 7.26 -1.23 -6.08
C ALA A 92 8.39 -0.84 -5.12
N ALA A 93 8.23 0.24 -4.35
CA ALA A 93 9.23 0.70 -3.38
C ALA A 93 9.59 -0.36 -2.32
N LEU A 94 8.61 -1.13 -1.82
CA LEU A 94 8.87 -2.23 -0.89
C LEU A 94 9.68 -3.37 -1.54
N SER A 95 9.50 -3.59 -2.84
CA SER A 95 10.27 -4.59 -3.59
C SER A 95 11.68 -4.09 -3.84
N ASP A 96 11.84 -2.82 -4.23
CA ASP A 96 13.14 -2.19 -4.48
C ASP A 96 13.98 -2.03 -3.21
N ALA A 97 13.33 -1.88 -2.05
CA ALA A 97 13.96 -1.86 -0.73
C ALA A 97 14.17 -3.26 -0.11
N ASP A 98 13.99 -4.35 -0.87
CA ASP A 98 14.12 -5.74 -0.42
C ASP A 98 13.27 -6.10 0.82
N ILE A 99 12.20 -5.35 1.10
CA ILE A 99 11.25 -5.68 2.18
C ILE A 99 10.40 -6.88 1.78
N ILE A 100 10.08 -6.96 0.50
CA ILE A 100 9.33 -8.07 -0.10
C ILE A 100 10.02 -8.59 -1.36
N ALA A 101 9.82 -9.88 -1.64
CA ALA A 101 10.22 -10.48 -2.90
C ALA A 101 8.98 -11.00 -3.65
N ARG A 102 8.95 -10.73 -4.96
CA ARG A 102 7.85 -11.09 -5.86
C ARG A 102 8.34 -12.06 -6.93
N THR A 103 7.55 -13.10 -7.19
CA THR A 103 7.78 -14.02 -8.30
C THR A 103 6.84 -13.68 -9.45
N PRO A 104 7.34 -13.44 -10.68
CA PRO A 104 6.48 -13.18 -11.83
C PRO A 104 5.43 -14.28 -12.02
N GLY A 105 4.16 -13.89 -12.21
CA GLY A 105 3.04 -14.84 -12.36
C GLY A 105 2.52 -15.45 -11.06
N ASP A 106 3.22 -15.30 -9.94
CA ASP A 106 2.72 -15.66 -8.60
C ASP A 106 2.17 -14.42 -7.89
N ARG A 107 1.04 -14.60 -7.21
CA ARG A 107 0.46 -13.57 -6.36
C ARG A 107 1.01 -13.64 -4.95
N THR A 108 1.66 -14.73 -4.56
CA THR A 108 2.31 -14.86 -3.25
C THR A 108 3.50 -13.91 -3.18
N VAL A 109 3.62 -13.21 -2.06
CA VAL A 109 4.72 -12.30 -1.80
C VAL A 109 5.50 -12.84 -0.61
N ALA A 110 6.81 -13.02 -0.77
CA ALA A 110 7.68 -13.38 0.33
C ALA A 110 8.08 -12.12 1.10
N VAL A 111 8.13 -12.20 2.42
CA VAL A 111 8.63 -11.11 3.27
C VAL A 111 10.11 -11.37 3.52
N ALA A 112 10.95 -10.46 3.06
CA ALA A 112 12.41 -10.59 3.11
C ALA A 112 13.04 -9.62 4.13
N GLY A 113 12.38 -8.48 4.38
CA GLY A 113 12.83 -7.46 5.33
C GLY A 113 11.77 -7.08 6.36
N SER A 114 12.02 -5.99 7.08
CA SER A 114 11.13 -5.48 8.13
C SER A 114 10.31 -4.30 7.63
N LEU A 115 8.99 -4.47 7.56
CA LEU A 115 8.07 -3.37 7.29
C LEU A 115 8.18 -2.26 8.34
N ASP A 116 8.41 -2.60 9.62
CA ASP A 116 8.56 -1.59 10.67
C ASP A 116 9.81 -0.75 10.47
N ALA A 117 10.92 -1.37 10.04
CA ALA A 117 12.15 -0.64 9.74
C ALA A 117 11.94 0.32 8.56
N TRP A 118 11.28 -0.15 7.49
CA TRP A 118 10.94 0.68 6.35
C TRP A 118 10.00 1.84 6.72
N LEU A 119 9.07 1.62 7.65
CA LEU A 119 8.17 2.68 8.15
C LEU A 119 8.84 3.60 9.17
N ALA A 120 9.99 3.24 9.75
CA ALA A 120 10.67 4.03 10.77
C ALA A 120 11.71 5.00 10.20
N GLY A 121 12.43 4.63 9.13
CA GLY A 121 13.34 5.51 8.40
C GLY A 121 12.58 6.37 7.42
#